data_AF-K5VU42-F1
#
_entry.id   AF-K5VU42-F1
#
_cell.length_a   1.000
_cell.length_b   1.000
_cell.length_c   1.000
_cell.angle_alpha   90.00
_cell.angle_beta   90.00
_cell.angle_gamma   90.00
#
_symmetry.space_group_name_H-M   'P 1'
#
loop_
_entity.id
_entity.type
_entity.pdbx_description
1 polymer ?
#
loop_
_entity_poly.entity_id
_entity_poly.type
_entity_poly.pdbx_seq_one_letter_code
_entity_poly.pdbx_strand_id
1 'polypeptide(L)'
;MGSLNIHSDHGPVVNPCQVPSTFVPWHERERRSAGGSSGGSAAAVASGMCYAALGTDTGGSIRLPASYCGVVGLKPSYGVVSRWGVVSYADSLDCVGVFGANVDYVSKVFNTIAQYDSRDPSAATLETRAQAKSECQRTLSDWTDSSNLSGLRIGIPQEYFPSELNTAIVEPLRKLISTLKGRGASIVAVSLPSTRYALSAYYVIASAEASSNLARYDGIEYGLRVDPPRTADTTKTANVYAYTRTQGFGAEVQKRILLGTYALTADAFDNYFLQAQRLRNRVRADFDQVFRVRNVLSHASEHPHVPDAVDVLLHPSAIQTAPLLDAKRAHGDLSAYVQDVLTVPASLAGLPAINVPIGLGEDGWPIGASVVGQWGCDEVVLKVGKVIEGIQLTSRSLL
;
A
#
# COMPACT_ATOMS: atom_id res chain seq x y z
N MET A 1 5.37 12.02 -3.50
CA MET A 1 4.64 11.86 -2.22
C MET A 1 3.17 12.19 -2.44
N GLY A 2 2.26 11.52 -1.73
CA GLY A 2 0.81 11.75 -1.81
C GLY A 2 0.04 10.63 -2.51
N SER A 3 -1.24 10.52 -2.17
CA SER A 3 -2.08 9.34 -2.43
C SER A 3 -2.90 9.43 -3.72
N LEU A 4 -2.78 10.53 -4.47
CA LEU A 4 -3.55 10.80 -5.71
C LEU A 4 -2.68 10.99 -6.96
N ASN A 5 -1.35 10.95 -6.83
CA ASN A 5 -0.38 11.18 -7.92
C ASN A 5 -0.61 12.47 -8.74
N ILE A 6 -0.90 13.53 -8.00
CA ILE A 6 -1.18 14.91 -8.44
C ILE A 6 -0.01 15.86 -8.20
N HIS A 7 0.97 15.42 -7.41
CA HIS A 7 2.18 16.16 -7.06
C HIS A 7 3.34 15.62 -7.88
N SER A 8 3.36 16.01 -9.15
CA SER A 8 4.36 15.59 -10.15
C SER A 8 4.71 16.80 -11.01
N ASP A 9 6.00 17.00 -11.29
CA ASP A 9 6.48 18.09 -12.14
C ASP A 9 6.01 17.94 -13.60
N HIS A 10 5.59 16.73 -13.98
CA HIS A 10 5.01 16.42 -15.29
C HIS A 10 3.48 16.51 -15.31
N GLY A 11 2.87 16.98 -14.23
CA GLY A 11 1.41 17.04 -14.06
C GLY A 11 0.81 15.73 -13.53
N PRO A 12 -0.50 15.74 -13.22
CA PRO A 12 -1.19 14.61 -12.62
C PRO A 12 -1.34 13.44 -13.60
N VAL A 13 -1.24 12.21 -13.07
CA VAL A 13 -1.57 11.02 -13.86
C VAL A 13 -3.07 10.79 -13.87
N VAL A 14 -3.63 10.74 -15.09
CA VAL A 14 -5.05 10.47 -15.33
C VAL A 14 -5.28 8.96 -15.35
N ASN A 15 -6.32 8.52 -14.65
CA ASN A 15 -6.76 7.13 -14.68
C ASN A 15 -7.24 6.75 -16.10
N PRO A 16 -6.70 5.69 -16.72
CA PRO A 16 -7.05 5.32 -18.09
C PRO A 16 -8.40 4.61 -18.20
N CYS A 17 -8.99 4.17 -17.08
CA CYS A 17 -10.29 3.51 -17.06
C CYS A 17 -11.40 4.43 -17.59
N GLN A 18 -12.41 3.81 -18.19
CA GLN A 18 -13.63 4.48 -18.62
C GLN A 18 -14.84 3.71 -18.14
N VAL A 19 -15.93 4.44 -17.88
CA VAL A 19 -17.24 3.84 -17.63
C VAL A 19 -17.64 3.04 -18.88
N PRO A 20 -18.00 1.75 -18.75
CA PRO A 20 -18.36 0.94 -19.91
C PRO A 20 -19.68 1.42 -20.50
N SER A 21 -19.65 2.19 -21.61
CA SER A 21 -20.80 2.32 -22.53
C SER A 21 -20.56 3.23 -23.74
N THR A 22 -19.51 4.06 -23.79
CA THR A 22 -19.24 4.92 -24.96
C THR A 22 -17.76 5.13 -25.22
N PHE A 23 -17.35 5.08 -26.49
CA PHE A 23 -16.05 5.61 -26.89
C PHE A 23 -16.09 7.13 -26.71
N VAL A 24 -15.44 7.63 -25.67
CA VAL A 24 -15.26 9.06 -25.44
C VAL A 24 -13.83 9.46 -25.86
N PRO A 25 -13.65 10.42 -26.78
CA PRO A 25 -12.34 10.97 -27.15
C PRO A 25 -11.55 11.41 -25.91
N TRP A 26 -10.23 11.21 -25.89
CA TRP A 26 -9.40 11.45 -24.69
C TRP A 26 -9.60 12.83 -24.03
N HIS A 27 -9.77 13.88 -24.84
CA HIS A 27 -9.92 15.26 -24.36
C HIS A 27 -11.31 15.54 -23.73
N GLU A 28 -12.29 14.68 -23.96
CA GLU A 28 -13.66 14.78 -23.42
C GLU A 28 -13.87 13.82 -22.24
N ARG A 29 -12.88 12.99 -21.91
CA ARG A 29 -13.01 12.01 -20.83
C ARG A 29 -13.07 12.68 -19.47
N GLU A 30 -13.92 12.14 -18.61
CA GLU A 30 -13.88 12.42 -17.18
C GLU A 30 -12.49 12.14 -16.62
N ARG A 31 -11.87 13.16 -16.03
CA ARG A 31 -10.49 13.06 -15.53
C ARG A 31 -10.49 12.66 -14.06
N ARG A 32 -10.12 11.42 -13.78
CA ARG A 32 -9.94 10.90 -12.42
C ARG A 32 -8.48 10.62 -12.09
N SER A 33 -8.17 10.66 -10.79
CA SER A 33 -6.85 10.31 -10.28
C SER A 33 -6.55 8.83 -10.52
N ALA A 34 -5.35 8.51 -10.99
CA ALA A 34 -4.85 7.13 -11.04
C ALA A 34 -4.48 6.55 -9.66
N GLY A 35 -4.63 7.33 -8.59
CA GLY A 35 -4.12 7.01 -7.25
C GLY A 35 -2.62 7.22 -7.18
N GLY A 36 -2.08 7.30 -5.97
CA GLY A 36 -0.66 7.60 -5.76
C GLY A 36 -0.02 6.82 -4.61
N SER A 37 1.31 6.79 -4.55
CA SER A 37 2.23 7.51 -5.45
C SER A 37 2.57 6.79 -6.75
N SER A 38 2.36 5.48 -6.86
CA SER A 38 2.69 4.70 -8.09
C SER A 38 1.59 4.73 -9.15
N GLY A 39 0.93 5.88 -9.35
CA GLY A 39 -0.20 6.03 -10.28
C GLY A 39 0.18 5.79 -11.74
N GLY A 40 1.39 6.21 -12.15
CA GLY A 40 1.91 5.94 -13.49
C GLY A 40 2.07 4.46 -13.78
N SER A 41 2.58 3.69 -12.81
CA SER A 41 2.74 2.23 -12.93
C SER A 41 1.39 1.52 -13.08
N ALA A 42 0.40 1.91 -12.27
CA ALA A 42 -0.96 1.35 -12.36
C ALA A 42 -1.62 1.70 -13.70
N ALA A 43 -1.53 2.96 -14.13
CA ALA A 43 -2.09 3.43 -15.39
C ALA A 43 -1.44 2.76 -16.61
N ALA A 44 -0.12 2.54 -16.59
CA ALA A 44 0.59 1.87 -17.68
C ALA A 44 0.10 0.41 -17.86
N VAL A 45 -0.12 -0.31 -16.76
CA VAL A 45 -0.69 -1.67 -16.81
C VAL A 45 -2.15 -1.63 -17.26
N ALA A 46 -2.97 -0.74 -16.68
CA ALA A 46 -4.40 -0.64 -17.00
C ALA A 46 -4.68 -0.24 -18.46
N SER A 47 -3.78 0.52 -19.08
CA SER A 47 -3.85 0.91 -20.50
C SER A 47 -3.19 -0.10 -21.45
N GLY A 48 -2.64 -1.21 -20.95
CA GLY A 48 -1.99 -2.23 -21.77
C GLY A 48 -0.63 -1.81 -22.35
N MET A 49 0.02 -0.78 -21.80
CA MET A 49 1.36 -0.37 -22.20
C MET A 49 2.44 -1.37 -21.75
N CYS A 50 2.18 -2.13 -20.69
CA CYS A 50 3.03 -3.21 -20.21
C CYS A 50 2.22 -4.33 -19.53
N TYR A 51 2.79 -5.54 -19.45
CA TYR A 51 2.18 -6.66 -18.75
C TYR A 51 2.26 -6.54 -17.21
N ALA A 52 3.33 -5.92 -16.74
CA ALA A 52 3.60 -5.67 -15.35
C ALA A 52 4.44 -4.40 -15.19
N ALA A 53 4.31 -3.74 -14.05
CA ALA A 53 5.10 -2.56 -13.69
C ALA A 53 5.55 -2.67 -12.23
N LEU A 54 6.72 -2.11 -11.92
CA LEU A 54 7.16 -1.94 -10.55
C LEU A 54 6.59 -0.65 -9.97
N GLY A 55 6.39 -0.64 -8.65
CA GLY A 55 6.09 0.56 -7.88
C GLY A 55 6.65 0.45 -6.47
N THR A 56 6.41 1.47 -5.66
CA THR A 56 6.73 1.45 -4.24
C THR A 56 5.48 1.69 -3.40
N ASP A 57 5.38 0.99 -2.28
CA ASP A 57 4.27 1.08 -1.33
C ASP A 57 4.81 1.31 0.08
N THR A 58 4.70 2.56 0.53
CA THR A 58 5.07 2.97 1.90
C THR A 58 3.86 2.94 2.84
N GLY A 59 2.67 3.26 2.33
CA GLY A 59 1.42 3.32 3.10
C GLY A 59 0.17 2.94 2.31
N GLY A 60 0.33 2.41 1.10
CA GLY A 60 -0.76 2.15 0.15
C GLY A 60 -0.40 2.45 -1.31
N SER A 61 0.80 2.95 -1.57
CA SER A 61 1.20 3.50 -2.87
C SER A 61 1.29 2.51 -4.04
N ILE A 62 1.05 1.21 -3.82
CA ILE A 62 0.75 0.24 -4.88
C ILE A 62 -0.72 -0.14 -4.86
N ARG A 63 -1.25 -0.52 -3.69
CA ARG A 63 -2.59 -1.08 -3.54
C ARG A 63 -3.71 -0.10 -3.88
N LEU A 64 -3.57 1.17 -3.48
CA LEU A 64 -4.54 2.22 -3.76
C LEU A 64 -4.61 2.54 -5.27
N PRO A 65 -3.48 2.84 -5.97
CA PRO A 65 -3.49 2.96 -7.43
C PRO A 65 -4.03 1.72 -8.16
N ALA A 66 -3.71 0.53 -7.67
CA ALA A 66 -4.18 -0.72 -8.26
C ALA A 66 -5.70 -0.84 -8.18
N SER A 67 -6.29 -0.50 -7.02
CA SER A 67 -7.74 -0.43 -6.84
C SER A 67 -8.37 0.59 -7.79
N TYR A 68 -7.83 1.81 -7.85
CA TYR A 68 -8.39 2.89 -8.67
C TYR A 68 -8.32 2.59 -10.16
N CYS A 69 -7.22 2.00 -10.64
CA CYS A 69 -7.02 1.66 -12.05
C CYS A 69 -7.56 0.27 -12.43
N GLY A 70 -8.17 -0.46 -11.48
CA GLY A 70 -8.76 -1.78 -11.76
C GLY A 70 -7.74 -2.84 -12.20
N VAL A 71 -6.55 -2.84 -11.61
CA VAL A 71 -5.47 -3.81 -11.88
C VAL A 71 -5.05 -4.56 -10.63
N VAL A 72 -4.28 -5.63 -10.77
CA VAL A 72 -3.72 -6.35 -9.61
C VAL A 72 -2.49 -5.59 -9.10
N GLY A 73 -2.34 -5.46 -7.78
CA GLY A 73 -1.19 -4.79 -7.17
C GLY A 73 -0.75 -5.46 -5.86
N LEU A 74 0.46 -6.01 -5.83
CA LEU A 74 1.06 -6.65 -4.66
C LEU A 74 2.06 -5.71 -3.99
N LYS A 75 1.83 -5.42 -2.71
CA LYS A 75 2.88 -5.03 -1.78
C LYS A 75 3.37 -6.30 -1.05
N PRO A 76 4.62 -6.74 -1.23
CA PRO A 76 5.12 -7.92 -0.55
C PRO A 76 5.40 -7.65 0.93
N SER A 77 5.79 -8.70 1.64
CA SER A 77 6.36 -8.61 2.99
C SER A 77 7.57 -7.68 2.99
N TYR A 78 7.68 -6.82 4.00
CA TYR A 78 8.82 -5.90 4.11
C TYR A 78 10.14 -6.68 4.18
N GLY A 79 11.13 -6.24 3.39
CA GLY A 79 12.46 -6.87 3.30
C GLY A 79 12.54 -8.09 2.35
N VAL A 80 11.43 -8.54 1.74
CA VAL A 80 11.46 -9.66 0.78
C VAL A 80 11.98 -9.26 -0.60
N VAL A 81 11.75 -8.02 -1.01
CA VAL A 81 12.31 -7.43 -2.24
C VAL A 81 13.31 -6.34 -1.83
N SER A 82 14.51 -6.39 -2.42
CA SER A 82 15.60 -5.45 -2.15
C SER A 82 15.20 -4.00 -2.41
N ARG A 83 15.62 -3.10 -1.52
CA ARG A 83 15.50 -1.64 -1.67
C ARG A 83 16.81 -1.01 -2.16
N TRP A 84 17.85 -1.81 -2.44
CA TRP A 84 19.09 -1.29 -3.01
C TRP A 84 18.83 -0.63 -4.37
N GLY A 85 19.14 0.66 -4.48
CA GLY A 85 18.86 1.48 -5.66
C GLY A 85 17.46 2.13 -5.69
N VAL A 86 16.63 1.91 -4.68
CA VAL A 86 15.35 2.62 -4.51
C VAL A 86 15.60 3.94 -3.82
N VAL A 87 15.04 5.02 -4.35
CA VAL A 87 15.10 6.34 -3.70
C VAL A 87 14.27 6.30 -2.41
N SER A 88 14.94 6.40 -1.26
CA SER A 88 14.30 6.31 0.06
C SER A 88 13.29 7.44 0.29
N TYR A 89 12.08 7.04 0.72
CA TYR A 89 11.10 7.93 1.34
C TYR A 89 11.07 7.69 2.85
N ALA A 90 10.59 6.52 3.28
CA ALA A 90 10.59 6.10 4.68
C ALA A 90 11.09 4.66 4.75
N ASP A 91 12.37 4.49 5.05
CA ASP A 91 13.07 3.21 4.93
C ASP A 91 12.44 2.10 5.75
N SER A 92 11.82 2.39 6.89
CA SER A 92 11.18 1.37 7.71
C SER A 92 9.82 0.89 7.16
N LEU A 93 9.33 1.49 6.08
CA LEU A 93 8.01 1.26 5.50
C LEU A 93 8.04 0.96 3.99
N ASP A 94 9.01 1.52 3.27
CA ASP A 94 9.13 1.40 1.82
C ASP A 94 9.23 -0.06 1.39
N CYS A 95 8.33 -0.49 0.50
CA CYS A 95 8.38 -1.81 -0.13
C CYS A 95 8.31 -1.64 -1.65
N VAL A 96 9.25 -2.25 -2.38
CA VAL A 96 9.07 -2.45 -3.82
C VAL A 96 8.00 -3.52 -4.03
N GLY A 97 7.08 -3.28 -4.95
CA GLY A 97 6.06 -4.26 -5.30
C GLY A 97 5.68 -4.19 -6.78
N VAL A 98 4.64 -4.91 -7.13
CA VAL A 98 4.35 -5.26 -8.52
C VAL A 98 2.89 -4.98 -8.84
N PHE A 99 2.67 -4.30 -9.96
CA PHE A 99 1.40 -4.23 -10.66
C PHE A 99 1.37 -5.23 -11.79
N GLY A 100 0.20 -5.78 -12.10
CA GLY A 100 0.01 -6.63 -13.28
C GLY A 100 -1.43 -6.69 -13.72
N ALA A 101 -1.63 -7.03 -15.00
CA ALA A 101 -2.96 -7.18 -15.57
C ALA A 101 -3.74 -8.36 -14.94
N ASN A 102 -3.03 -9.31 -14.34
CA ASN A 102 -3.57 -10.43 -13.60
C ASN A 102 -2.57 -10.91 -12.53
N VAL A 103 -3.02 -11.79 -11.64
CA VAL A 103 -2.24 -12.35 -10.55
C VAL A 103 -1.04 -13.17 -11.05
N ASP A 104 -1.12 -13.80 -12.23
CA ASP A 104 -0.03 -14.62 -12.76
C ASP A 104 1.16 -13.76 -13.20
N TYR A 105 0.92 -12.62 -13.85
CA TYR A 105 1.98 -11.66 -14.17
C TYR A 105 2.63 -11.10 -12.91
N VAL A 106 1.81 -10.73 -11.92
CA VAL A 106 2.31 -10.27 -10.61
C VAL A 106 3.18 -11.34 -9.95
N SER A 107 2.71 -12.58 -9.89
CA SER A 107 3.43 -13.71 -9.28
C SER A 107 4.75 -13.99 -9.98
N LYS A 108 4.78 -14.02 -11.33
CA LYS A 108 6.00 -14.26 -12.10
C LYS A 108 7.08 -13.20 -11.83
N VAL A 109 6.69 -11.92 -11.85
CA VAL A 109 7.64 -10.83 -11.57
C VAL A 109 8.07 -10.86 -10.11
N PHE A 110 7.14 -11.03 -9.17
CA PHE A 110 7.45 -11.13 -7.75
C PHE A 110 8.47 -12.24 -7.46
N ASN A 111 8.24 -13.46 -7.96
CA ASN A 111 9.16 -14.58 -7.76
C ASN A 111 10.57 -14.32 -8.33
N THR A 112 10.66 -13.49 -9.37
CA THR A 112 11.94 -13.09 -9.97
C THR A 112 12.70 -12.11 -9.09
N ILE A 113 12.00 -11.14 -8.49
CA ILE A 113 12.64 -10.04 -7.72
C ILE A 113 12.72 -10.29 -6.21
N ALA A 114 11.97 -11.25 -5.68
CA ALA A 114 11.89 -11.60 -4.26
C ALA A 114 13.12 -12.40 -3.77
N GLN A 115 14.31 -11.85 -3.97
CA GLN A 115 15.59 -12.48 -3.65
C GLN A 115 16.28 -11.79 -2.47
N TYR A 116 17.12 -12.53 -1.75
CA TYR A 116 18.03 -11.93 -0.77
C TYR A 116 19.09 -11.10 -1.50
N ASP A 117 19.39 -9.91 -0.96
CA ASP A 117 20.41 -9.00 -1.49
C ASP A 117 21.30 -8.52 -0.35
N SER A 118 22.59 -8.84 -0.40
CA SER A 118 23.55 -8.47 0.64
C SER A 118 23.87 -6.97 0.68
N ARG A 119 23.47 -6.21 -0.35
CA ARG A 119 23.64 -4.75 -0.39
C ARG A 119 22.53 -4.00 0.33
N ASP A 120 21.39 -4.67 0.59
CA ASP A 120 20.30 -4.11 1.36
C ASP A 120 20.36 -4.65 2.81
N PRO A 121 20.73 -3.83 3.80
CA PRO A 121 20.84 -4.27 5.19
C PRO A 121 19.48 -4.64 5.81
N SER A 122 18.37 -4.28 5.16
CA SER A 122 17.01 -4.65 5.57
C SER A 122 16.46 -5.87 4.85
N ALA A 123 17.21 -6.45 3.91
CA ALA A 123 16.78 -7.66 3.22
C ALA A 123 16.63 -8.82 4.20
N ALA A 124 15.45 -9.45 4.19
CA ALA A 124 15.18 -10.63 4.98
C ALA A 124 16.19 -11.72 4.65
N THR A 125 16.85 -12.27 5.67
CA THR A 125 17.90 -13.28 5.50
C THR A 125 17.33 -14.56 4.90
N LEU A 126 18.21 -15.40 4.32
CA LEU A 126 17.80 -16.70 3.80
C LEU A 126 17.17 -17.59 4.88
N GLU A 127 17.67 -17.52 6.12
CA GLU A 127 17.13 -18.25 7.26
C GLU A 127 15.70 -17.80 7.59
N THR A 128 15.48 -16.50 7.76
CA THR A 128 14.16 -15.95 8.08
C THR A 128 13.14 -16.27 6.98
N ARG A 129 13.55 -16.21 5.70
CA ARG A 129 12.71 -16.60 4.56
C ARG A 129 12.34 -18.08 4.61
N ALA A 130 13.28 -18.96 4.93
CA ALA A 130 13.04 -20.39 5.05
C ALA A 130 12.07 -20.71 6.22
N GLN A 131 12.25 -20.04 7.36
CA GLN A 131 11.35 -20.15 8.51
C GLN A 131 9.92 -19.73 8.15
N ALA A 132 9.74 -18.55 7.55
CA ALA A 132 8.42 -18.09 7.12
C ALA A 132 7.77 -19.05 6.12
N LYS A 133 8.54 -19.54 5.14
CA LYS A 133 8.03 -20.54 4.18
C LYS A 133 7.53 -21.79 4.90
N SER A 134 8.27 -22.28 5.90
CA SER A 134 7.86 -23.44 6.70
C SER A 134 6.58 -23.18 7.49
N GLU A 135 6.42 -21.99 8.07
CA GLU A 135 5.22 -21.64 8.83
C GLU A 135 3.96 -21.52 7.95
N CYS A 136 4.09 -20.96 6.74
CA CYS A 136 2.96 -20.80 5.82
C CYS A 136 2.58 -22.10 5.08
N GLN A 137 3.41 -23.16 5.11
CA GLN A 137 3.15 -24.43 4.39
C GLN A 137 1.81 -25.06 4.74
N ARG A 138 1.44 -25.06 6.03
CA ARG A 138 0.19 -25.63 6.51
C ARG A 138 -1.02 -24.96 5.86
N THR A 139 -1.06 -23.63 5.85
CA THR A 139 -2.13 -22.85 5.21
C THR A 139 -2.20 -23.13 3.70
N LEU A 140 -1.06 -23.36 3.04
CA LEU A 140 -1.04 -23.71 1.61
C LEU A 140 -1.56 -25.12 1.33
N SER A 141 -1.38 -26.07 2.25
CA SER A 141 -1.84 -27.45 2.12
C SER A 141 -3.30 -27.67 2.53
N ASP A 142 -3.83 -26.86 3.46
CA ASP A 142 -5.19 -27.01 4.01
C ASP A 142 -6.28 -26.87 2.92
N TRP A 143 -5.99 -26.15 1.84
CA TRP A 143 -6.89 -25.99 0.69
C TRP A 143 -6.08 -25.95 -0.61
N THR A 144 -6.37 -26.85 -1.54
CA THR A 144 -5.59 -27.01 -2.79
C THR A 144 -6.37 -26.64 -4.04
N ASP A 145 -7.70 -26.76 -3.99
CA ASP A 145 -8.58 -26.49 -5.12
C ASP A 145 -9.24 -25.10 -4.99
N SER A 146 -9.11 -24.27 -6.03
CA SER A 146 -9.79 -22.98 -6.14
C SER A 146 -11.34 -23.08 -6.15
N SER A 147 -11.88 -24.28 -6.42
CA SER A 147 -13.32 -24.57 -6.41
C SER A 147 -13.85 -24.91 -5.01
N ASN A 148 -12.99 -25.43 -4.13
CA ASN A 148 -13.33 -25.83 -2.76
C ASN A 148 -12.33 -25.22 -1.76
N LEU A 149 -12.79 -24.17 -1.08
CA LEU A 149 -12.03 -23.39 -0.11
C LEU A 149 -12.21 -23.89 1.32
N SER A 150 -12.71 -25.12 1.51
CA SER A 150 -12.81 -25.75 2.83
C SER A 150 -11.43 -25.77 3.50
N GLY A 151 -11.35 -25.27 4.72
CA GLY A 151 -10.09 -25.13 5.48
C GLY A 151 -9.49 -23.72 5.44
N LEU A 152 -9.85 -22.87 4.48
CA LEU A 152 -9.42 -21.47 4.44
C LEU A 152 -10.27 -20.62 5.40
N ARG A 153 -9.61 -19.93 6.36
CA ARG A 153 -10.26 -18.96 7.26
C ARG A 153 -9.92 -17.53 6.83
N ILE A 154 -10.95 -16.75 6.53
CA ILE A 154 -10.83 -15.36 6.09
C ILE A 154 -11.40 -14.43 7.17
N GLY A 155 -10.54 -13.58 7.71
CA GLY A 155 -10.92 -12.56 8.68
C GLY A 155 -11.47 -11.31 8.01
N ILE A 156 -12.55 -10.76 8.55
CA ILE A 156 -13.13 -9.47 8.17
C ILE A 156 -12.92 -8.51 9.35
N PRO A 157 -11.95 -7.58 9.26
CA PRO A 157 -11.69 -6.63 10.34
C PRO A 157 -12.85 -5.65 10.52
N GLN A 158 -13.40 -5.55 11.74
CA GLN A 158 -14.54 -4.68 12.02
C GLN A 158 -14.20 -3.20 11.83
N GLU A 159 -12.96 -2.80 12.14
CA GLU A 159 -12.48 -1.42 12.06
C GLU A 159 -12.24 -0.93 10.62
N TYR A 160 -12.35 -1.81 9.62
CA TYR A 160 -12.08 -1.49 8.20
C TYR A 160 -13.34 -1.07 7.43
N PHE A 161 -14.42 -0.79 8.17
CA PHE A 161 -15.67 -0.22 7.65
C PHE A 161 -15.93 1.15 8.31
N PRO A 162 -15.07 2.15 8.07
CA PRO A 162 -15.23 3.48 8.65
C PRO A 162 -16.46 4.19 8.05
N SER A 163 -16.94 5.23 8.74
CA SER A 163 -18.06 6.06 8.28
C SER A 163 -17.86 6.68 6.89
N GLU A 164 -16.60 6.87 6.51
CA GLU A 164 -16.14 7.46 5.25
C GLU A 164 -16.18 6.46 4.09
N LEU A 165 -16.43 5.17 4.35
CA LEU A 165 -16.53 4.16 3.30
C LEU A 165 -17.76 4.42 2.41
N ASN A 166 -17.53 4.62 1.13
CA ASN A 166 -18.58 4.81 0.14
C ASN A 166 -19.42 3.54 0.01
N THR A 167 -20.76 3.70 0.03
CA THR A 167 -21.73 2.61 -0.06
C THR A 167 -21.59 1.78 -1.34
N ALA A 168 -21.08 2.37 -2.44
CA ALA A 168 -20.82 1.69 -3.71
C ALA A 168 -19.85 0.49 -3.58
N ILE A 169 -19.05 0.44 -2.51
CA ILE A 169 -18.09 -0.64 -2.25
C ILE A 169 -18.73 -1.83 -1.52
N VAL A 170 -19.80 -1.58 -0.78
CA VAL A 170 -20.36 -2.55 0.16
C VAL A 170 -20.96 -3.75 -0.58
N GLU A 171 -21.75 -3.54 -1.63
CA GLU A 171 -22.38 -4.64 -2.36
C GLU A 171 -21.37 -5.54 -3.11
N PRO A 172 -20.40 -5.00 -3.90
CA PRO A 172 -19.37 -5.83 -4.52
C PRO A 172 -18.59 -6.67 -3.52
N LEU A 173 -18.20 -6.08 -2.38
CA LEU A 173 -17.49 -6.81 -1.33
C LEU A 173 -18.38 -7.89 -0.69
N ARG A 174 -19.65 -7.57 -0.38
CA ARG A 174 -20.59 -8.54 0.19
C ARG A 174 -20.81 -9.72 -0.75
N LYS A 175 -20.95 -9.47 -2.06
CA LYS A 175 -21.06 -10.52 -3.09
C LYS A 175 -19.81 -11.39 -3.12
N LEU A 176 -18.62 -10.79 -3.04
CA LEU A 176 -17.36 -11.55 -2.94
C LEU A 176 -17.34 -12.44 -1.70
N ILE A 177 -17.62 -11.88 -0.52
CA ILE A 177 -17.65 -12.63 0.76
C ILE A 177 -18.64 -13.78 0.69
N SER A 178 -19.85 -13.54 0.17
CA SER A 178 -20.88 -14.57 -0.01
C SER A 178 -20.42 -15.67 -0.95
N THR A 179 -19.74 -15.32 -2.04
CA THR A 179 -19.19 -16.30 -3.00
C THR A 179 -18.08 -17.15 -2.39
N LEU A 180 -17.14 -16.53 -1.67
CA LEU A 180 -16.07 -17.24 -0.96
C LEU A 180 -16.64 -18.21 0.09
N LYS A 181 -17.65 -17.76 0.85
CA LYS A 181 -18.37 -18.60 1.82
C LYS A 181 -19.09 -19.76 1.12
N GLY A 182 -19.77 -19.50 0.00
CA GLY A 182 -20.45 -20.53 -0.79
C GLY A 182 -19.52 -21.58 -1.38
N ARG A 183 -18.23 -21.24 -1.57
CA ARG A 183 -17.17 -22.17 -1.96
C ARG A 183 -16.49 -22.88 -0.78
N GLY A 184 -16.96 -22.68 0.45
CA GLY A 184 -16.49 -23.41 1.64
C GLY A 184 -15.52 -22.66 2.55
N ALA A 185 -15.14 -21.41 2.24
CA ALA A 185 -14.28 -20.62 3.13
C ALA A 185 -15.03 -20.25 4.42
N SER A 186 -14.33 -20.30 5.56
CA SER A 186 -14.85 -19.81 6.84
C SER A 186 -14.63 -18.30 6.93
N ILE A 187 -15.71 -17.55 7.16
CA ILE A 187 -15.67 -16.09 7.31
C ILE A 187 -15.78 -15.75 8.79
N VAL A 188 -14.76 -15.08 9.33
CA VAL A 188 -14.62 -14.77 10.75
C VAL A 188 -14.56 -13.26 10.94
N ALA A 189 -15.39 -12.69 11.80
CA ALA A 189 -15.23 -11.29 12.19
C ALA A 189 -14.05 -11.17 13.17
N VAL A 190 -13.09 -10.29 12.89
CA VAL A 190 -11.92 -10.06 13.74
C VAL A 190 -11.84 -8.59 14.16
N SER A 191 -11.12 -8.29 15.24
CA SER A 191 -10.93 -6.93 15.73
C SER A 191 -9.44 -6.57 15.72
N LEU A 192 -9.15 -5.40 15.16
CA LEU A 192 -7.83 -4.77 15.09
C LEU A 192 -7.94 -3.35 15.70
N PRO A 193 -8.09 -3.24 17.03
CA PRO A 193 -8.50 -1.99 17.70
C PRO A 193 -7.52 -0.82 17.51
N SER A 194 -6.25 -1.10 17.26
CA SER A 194 -5.21 -0.09 17.03
C SER A 194 -5.28 0.53 15.62
N THR A 195 -6.09 -0.02 14.71
CA THR A 195 -6.27 0.48 13.34
C THR A 195 -6.60 1.97 13.30
N ARG A 196 -7.44 2.44 14.23
CA ARG A 196 -7.83 3.87 14.33
C ARG A 196 -6.65 4.83 14.54
N TYR A 197 -5.51 4.34 15.00
CA TYR A 197 -4.30 5.13 15.24
C TYR A 197 -3.26 5.00 14.11
N ALA A 198 -3.45 4.04 13.21
CA ALA A 198 -2.46 3.68 12.21
C ALA A 198 -2.12 4.86 11.29
N LEU A 199 -3.14 5.60 10.81
CA LEU A 199 -2.93 6.73 9.91
C LEU A 199 -2.06 7.83 10.53
N SER A 200 -2.32 8.19 11.78
CA SER A 200 -1.54 9.20 12.51
C SER A 200 -0.12 8.72 12.77
N ALA A 201 0.05 7.48 13.23
CA ALA A 201 1.37 6.91 13.48
C ALA A 201 2.22 6.87 12.19
N TYR A 202 1.61 6.47 11.07
CA TYR A 202 2.25 6.47 9.76
C TYR A 202 2.75 7.84 9.36
N TYR A 203 1.92 8.89 9.44
CA TYR A 203 2.38 10.20 8.98
C TYR A 203 3.47 10.81 9.84
N VAL A 204 3.51 10.51 11.14
CA VAL A 204 4.63 10.92 12.00
C VAL A 204 5.89 10.17 11.58
N ILE A 205 5.84 8.83 11.49
CA ILE A 205 7.01 7.99 11.16
C ILE A 205 7.54 8.32 9.75
N ALA A 206 6.67 8.28 8.75
CA ALA A 206 7.06 8.49 7.36
C ALA A 206 7.59 9.92 7.12
N SER A 207 6.99 10.94 7.75
CA SER A 207 7.50 12.32 7.61
C SER A 207 8.84 12.49 8.31
N ALA A 208 9.00 11.93 9.52
CA ALA A 208 10.27 11.96 10.25
C ALA A 208 11.40 11.30 9.45
N GLU A 209 11.19 10.08 8.95
CA GLU A 209 12.17 9.39 8.11
C GLU A 209 12.44 10.15 6.80
N ALA A 210 11.40 10.68 6.15
CA ALA A 210 11.57 11.49 4.95
C ALA A 210 12.40 12.75 5.19
N SER A 211 12.23 13.41 6.34
CA SER A 211 13.01 14.61 6.67
C SER A 211 14.51 14.33 6.76
N SER A 212 14.87 13.14 7.24
CA SER A 212 16.26 12.66 7.28
C SER A 212 16.73 12.18 5.91
N ASN A 213 15.96 11.32 5.24
CA ASN A 213 16.33 10.70 3.98
C ASN A 213 16.51 11.70 2.84
N LEU A 214 15.68 12.75 2.81
CA LEU A 214 15.76 13.81 1.82
C LEU A 214 16.80 14.88 2.18
N ALA A 215 17.50 14.80 3.32
CA ALA A 215 18.53 15.78 3.69
C ALA A 215 19.72 15.80 2.71
N ARG A 216 19.98 14.67 2.02
CA ARG A 216 21.04 14.51 1.02
C ARG A 216 20.87 15.35 -0.26
N TYR A 217 19.67 15.86 -0.53
CA TYR A 217 19.42 16.66 -1.73
C TYR A 217 19.74 18.13 -1.44
N ASP A 218 20.95 18.54 -1.82
CA ASP A 218 21.47 19.90 -1.65
C ASP A 218 22.01 20.54 -2.95
N GLY A 219 22.14 19.75 -4.03
CA GLY A 219 22.63 20.18 -5.33
C GLY A 219 24.16 20.23 -5.45
N ILE A 220 24.89 19.68 -4.49
CA ILE A 220 26.36 19.68 -4.50
C ILE A 220 26.92 18.50 -5.30
N GLU A 221 26.51 17.29 -4.96
CA GLU A 221 27.02 16.07 -5.63
C GLU A 221 26.22 15.73 -6.88
N TYR A 222 24.91 16.01 -6.88
CA TYR A 222 24.01 15.67 -7.98
C TYR A 222 22.70 16.47 -7.93
N GLY A 223 21.93 16.40 -9.02
CA GLY A 223 20.59 16.97 -9.12
C GLY A 223 20.57 18.47 -9.46
N LEU A 224 19.44 19.12 -9.17
CA LEU A 224 19.28 20.56 -9.35
C LEU A 224 20.23 21.29 -8.40
N ARG A 225 20.88 22.35 -8.90
CA ARG A 225 21.61 23.33 -8.10
C ARG A 225 21.07 24.72 -8.38
N VAL A 226 20.77 25.45 -7.32
CA VAL A 226 20.37 26.86 -7.41
C VAL A 226 21.41 27.67 -6.67
N ASP A 227 22.15 28.49 -7.40
CA ASP A 227 23.13 29.38 -6.77
C ASP A 227 22.41 30.49 -6.00
N PRO A 228 22.85 30.80 -4.76
CA PRO A 228 22.27 31.88 -3.98
C PRO A 228 22.50 33.24 -4.66
N PRO A 229 21.60 34.21 -4.51
CA PRO A 229 21.82 35.56 -5.02
C PRO A 229 23.06 36.18 -4.35
N ARG A 230 23.72 37.10 -5.05
CA ARG A 230 24.99 37.74 -4.59
C ARG A 230 24.89 38.42 -3.22
N THR A 231 23.68 38.77 -2.79
CA THR A 231 23.39 39.44 -1.52
C THR A 231 23.06 38.47 -0.39
N ALA A 232 22.98 37.16 -0.64
CA ALA A 232 22.65 36.17 0.38
C ALA A 232 23.80 36.00 1.38
N ASP A 233 23.46 35.74 2.63
CA ASP A 233 24.42 35.27 3.64
C ASP A 233 24.83 33.82 3.33
N THR A 234 26.04 33.64 2.80
CA THR A 234 26.61 32.32 2.50
C THR A 234 27.60 31.85 3.56
N THR A 235 27.61 32.44 4.75
CA THR A 235 28.53 32.04 5.84
C THR A 235 28.19 30.65 6.40
N LYS A 236 26.94 30.21 6.27
CA LYS A 236 26.48 28.87 6.63
C LYS A 236 26.07 28.09 5.39
N THR A 237 26.54 26.85 5.29
CA THR A 237 26.17 25.92 4.20
C THR A 237 24.65 25.74 4.09
N ALA A 238 23.94 25.68 5.22
CA ALA A 238 22.48 25.58 5.25
C ALA A 238 21.77 26.72 4.49
N ASN A 239 22.31 27.95 4.53
CA ASN A 239 21.73 29.08 3.80
C ASN A 239 21.88 28.93 2.29
N VAL A 240 22.94 28.26 1.83
CA VAL A 240 23.16 27.94 0.42
C VAL A 240 22.23 26.80 -0.01
N TYR A 241 22.18 25.72 0.77
CA TYR A 241 21.34 24.54 0.48
C TYR A 241 19.85 24.88 0.45
N ALA A 242 19.42 25.86 1.26
CA ALA A 242 18.03 26.30 1.30
C ALA A 242 17.50 26.73 -0.08
N TYR A 243 18.29 27.45 -0.89
CA TYR A 243 17.83 27.90 -2.22
C TYR A 243 17.52 26.72 -3.14
N THR A 244 18.46 25.77 -3.24
CA THR A 244 18.26 24.54 -4.02
C THR A 244 17.04 23.76 -3.54
N ARG A 245 16.92 23.55 -2.23
CA ARG A 245 15.85 22.72 -1.65
C ARG A 245 14.47 23.38 -1.76
N THR A 246 14.39 24.69 -1.54
CA THR A 246 13.13 25.46 -1.66
C THR A 246 12.63 25.50 -3.10
N GLN A 247 13.53 25.58 -4.09
CA GLN A 247 13.13 25.55 -5.50
C GLN A 247 12.89 24.13 -6.01
N GLY A 248 13.70 23.15 -5.57
CA GLY A 248 13.68 21.78 -6.09
C GLY A 248 12.58 20.88 -5.52
N PHE A 249 12.10 21.13 -4.30
CA PHE A 249 11.03 20.33 -3.72
C PHE A 249 9.65 20.94 -3.95
N GLY A 250 8.70 20.13 -4.39
CA GLY A 250 7.29 20.53 -4.42
C GLY A 250 6.70 20.77 -3.02
N ALA A 251 5.61 21.53 -2.96
CA ALA A 251 5.00 21.98 -1.69
C ALA A 251 4.61 20.83 -0.72
N GLU A 252 4.06 19.72 -1.23
CA GLU A 252 3.73 18.56 -0.37
C GLU A 252 4.99 17.92 0.22
N VAL A 253 6.10 17.87 -0.54
CA VAL A 253 7.38 17.34 -0.04
C VAL A 253 7.96 18.25 1.05
N GLN A 254 7.95 19.58 0.83
CA GLN A 254 8.39 20.54 1.83
C GLN A 254 7.55 20.44 3.13
N LYS A 255 6.22 20.30 3.01
CA LYS A 255 5.33 20.06 4.14
C LYS A 255 5.74 18.83 4.96
N ARG A 256 6.06 17.71 4.29
CA ARG A 256 6.53 16.49 4.97
C ARG A 256 7.86 16.67 5.67
N ILE A 257 8.81 17.34 5.02
CA ILE A 257 10.12 17.63 5.62
C ILE A 257 9.95 18.49 6.89
N LEU A 258 9.12 19.54 6.84
CA LEU A 258 8.87 20.41 7.99
C LEU A 258 8.22 19.65 9.16
N LEU A 259 7.15 18.89 8.89
CA LEU A 259 6.46 18.09 9.91
C LEU A 259 7.37 17.01 10.51
N GLY A 260 8.16 16.34 9.68
CA GLY A 260 9.12 15.33 10.12
C GLY A 260 10.24 15.91 10.97
N THR A 261 10.82 17.03 10.53
CA THR A 261 11.87 17.73 11.28
C THR A 261 11.33 18.17 12.65
N TYR A 262 10.12 18.73 12.70
CA TYR A 262 9.46 19.10 13.95
C TYR A 262 9.31 17.89 14.88
N ALA A 263 8.77 16.77 14.39
CA ALA A 263 8.57 15.55 15.17
C ALA A 263 9.89 14.93 15.71
N LEU A 264 11.05 15.32 15.16
CA LEU A 264 12.38 14.87 15.57
C LEU A 264 13.14 15.88 16.43
N THR A 265 12.59 17.06 16.70
CA THR A 265 13.20 18.02 17.63
C THR A 265 13.21 17.48 19.07
N ALA A 266 14.18 17.93 19.88
CA ALA A 266 14.39 17.41 21.23
C ALA A 266 13.13 17.43 22.11
N ASP A 267 12.34 18.51 22.06
CA ASP A 267 11.12 18.68 22.87
C ASP A 267 9.92 17.88 22.32
N ALA A 268 9.94 17.52 21.04
CA ALA A 268 8.82 16.86 20.36
C ALA A 268 9.01 15.34 20.21
N PHE A 269 10.26 14.86 20.20
CA PHE A 269 10.61 13.48 19.87
C PHE A 269 9.81 12.45 20.68
N ASP A 270 9.79 12.60 22.01
CA ASP A 270 9.11 11.68 22.91
C ASP A 270 7.58 11.72 22.79
N ASN A 271 7.04 12.90 22.43
CA ASN A 271 5.60 13.15 22.34
C ASN A 271 5.01 12.72 21.00
N TYR A 272 5.80 12.75 19.92
CA TYR A 272 5.35 12.41 18.58
C TYR A 272 6.00 11.13 18.06
N PHE A 273 7.31 11.16 17.77
CA PHE A 273 7.97 10.05 17.10
C PHE A 273 7.97 8.78 17.95
N LEU A 274 8.33 8.87 19.23
CA LEU A 274 8.33 7.72 20.13
C LEU A 274 6.93 7.15 20.36
N GLN A 275 5.90 8.01 20.49
CA GLN A 275 4.51 7.53 20.60
C GLN A 275 4.03 6.84 19.31
N ALA A 276 4.40 7.37 18.14
CA ALA A 276 4.08 6.74 16.86
C ALA A 276 4.72 5.35 16.74
N GLN A 277 5.98 5.18 17.17
CA GLN A 277 6.64 3.87 17.22
C GLN A 277 5.94 2.90 18.18
N ARG A 278 5.51 3.36 19.36
CA ARG A 278 4.72 2.55 20.30
C ARG A 278 3.38 2.12 19.69
N LEU A 279 2.69 3.01 18.99
CA LEU A 279 1.44 2.71 18.28
C LEU A 279 1.67 1.70 17.14
N ARG A 280 2.76 1.84 16.39
CA ARG A 280 3.16 0.85 15.36
C ARG A 280 3.30 -0.55 15.96
N ASN A 281 3.91 -0.67 17.14
CA ASN A 281 4.04 -1.98 17.81
C ASN A 281 2.68 -2.54 18.26
N ARG A 282 1.73 -1.70 18.68
CA ARG A 282 0.35 -2.14 18.97
C ARG A 282 -0.37 -2.62 17.71
N VAL A 283 -0.23 -1.91 16.59
CA VAL A 283 -0.78 -2.35 15.29
C VAL A 283 -0.21 -3.71 14.89
N ARG A 284 1.09 -3.94 15.05
CA ARG A 284 1.71 -5.26 14.82
C ARG A 284 1.14 -6.34 15.74
N ALA A 285 0.99 -6.03 17.02
CA ALA A 285 0.44 -6.98 18.00
C ALA A 285 -1.00 -7.38 17.67
N ASP A 286 -1.84 -6.45 17.21
CA ASP A 286 -3.20 -6.77 16.77
C ASP A 286 -3.19 -7.78 15.60
N PHE A 287 -2.32 -7.60 14.61
CA PHE A 287 -2.19 -8.56 13.50
C PHE A 287 -1.67 -9.92 13.98
N ASP A 288 -0.63 -9.95 14.82
CA ASP A 288 -0.05 -11.19 15.36
C ASP A 288 -1.08 -12.00 16.18
N GLN A 289 -2.08 -11.33 16.78
CA GLN A 289 -3.15 -12.00 17.52
C GLN A 289 -4.23 -12.61 16.61
N VAL A 290 -4.45 -12.07 15.41
CA VAL A 290 -5.53 -12.59 14.53
C VAL A 290 -5.06 -13.66 13.57
N PHE A 291 -3.78 -13.73 13.22
CA PHE A 291 -3.30 -14.73 12.24
C PHE A 291 -3.02 -16.09 12.88
N ARG A 292 -3.30 -17.17 12.13
CA ARG A 292 -2.88 -18.54 12.49
C ARG A 292 -1.38 -18.74 12.33
N VAL A 293 -0.81 -18.09 11.32
CA VAL A 293 0.61 -18.19 11.01
C VAL A 293 1.40 -17.31 11.96
N ARG A 294 2.49 -17.87 12.49
CA ARG A 294 3.41 -17.14 13.36
C ARG A 294 4.21 -16.11 12.60
N ASN A 295 4.30 -14.93 13.19
CA ASN A 295 5.26 -13.92 12.78
C ASN A 295 6.68 -14.35 13.19
N VAL A 296 7.49 -14.77 12.23
CA VAL A 296 8.89 -15.20 12.46
C VAL A 296 9.83 -14.05 12.82
N LEU A 297 9.40 -12.79 12.66
CA LEU A 297 10.14 -11.61 13.10
C LEU A 297 9.84 -11.24 14.57
N SER A 298 8.82 -11.85 15.18
CA SER A 298 8.46 -11.55 16.55
C SER A 298 9.40 -12.24 17.53
N HIS A 299 9.91 -11.47 18.50
CA HIS A 299 10.70 -11.99 19.62
C HIS A 299 9.84 -12.65 20.70
N ALA A 300 8.51 -12.68 20.54
CA ALA A 300 7.63 -13.38 21.45
C ALA A 300 7.94 -14.89 21.45
N SER A 301 8.14 -15.44 22.65
CA SER A 301 8.45 -16.86 22.87
C SER A 301 7.29 -17.78 22.49
N GLU A 302 6.06 -17.30 22.57
CA GLU A 302 4.84 -18.07 22.27
C GLU A 302 4.00 -17.35 21.22
N HIS A 303 3.42 -18.15 20.31
CA HIS A 303 2.39 -17.66 19.42
C HIS A 303 1.07 -17.54 20.19
N PRO A 304 0.33 -16.42 20.10
CA PRO A 304 -0.97 -16.32 20.74
C PRO A 304 -1.88 -17.46 20.24
N HIS A 305 -2.38 -18.29 21.15
CA HIS A 305 -3.43 -19.23 20.78
C HIS A 305 -4.77 -18.47 20.73
N VAL A 306 -5.22 -18.18 19.52
CA VAL A 306 -6.52 -17.53 19.31
C VAL A 306 -7.48 -18.52 18.63
N PRO A 307 -8.59 -18.92 19.28
CA PRO A 307 -9.55 -19.88 18.73
C PRO A 307 -10.08 -19.46 17.35
N ASP A 308 -10.24 -18.15 17.15
CA ASP A 308 -10.75 -17.53 15.93
C ASP A 308 -9.67 -16.99 14.99
N ALA A 309 -8.43 -17.47 15.13
CA ALA A 309 -7.33 -17.09 14.24
C ALA A 309 -7.63 -17.44 12.77
N VAL A 310 -7.22 -16.56 11.86
CA VAL A 310 -7.49 -16.63 10.42
C VAL A 310 -6.22 -16.79 9.60
N ASP A 311 -6.35 -17.24 8.36
CA ASP A 311 -5.21 -17.40 7.44
C ASP A 311 -4.87 -16.09 6.72
N VAL A 312 -5.91 -15.35 6.34
CA VAL A 312 -5.81 -14.05 5.66
C VAL A 312 -6.91 -13.10 6.14
N LEU A 313 -6.70 -11.80 5.96
CA LEU A 313 -7.72 -10.78 6.10
C LEU A 313 -8.23 -10.34 4.73
N LEU A 314 -9.50 -9.99 4.65
CA LEU A 314 -10.14 -9.43 3.46
C LEU A 314 -10.84 -8.12 3.81
N HIS A 315 -10.54 -7.05 3.07
CA HIS A 315 -11.15 -5.72 3.26
C HIS A 315 -11.13 -4.91 1.95
N PRO A 316 -11.90 -3.82 1.82
CA PRO A 316 -11.76 -2.91 0.68
C PRO A 316 -10.35 -2.33 0.53
N SER A 317 -9.87 -2.19 -0.70
CA SER A 317 -8.54 -1.59 -0.94
C SER A 317 -8.53 -0.06 -0.86
N ALA A 318 -9.69 0.57 -1.02
CA ALA A 318 -9.90 2.01 -0.93
C ALA A 318 -11.26 2.30 -0.29
N ILE A 319 -11.45 3.52 0.24
CA ILE A 319 -12.72 3.94 0.83
C ILE A 319 -13.73 4.47 -0.20
N GLN A 320 -13.31 4.70 -1.44
CA GLN A 320 -14.14 5.15 -2.54
C GLN A 320 -13.49 4.74 -3.87
N THR A 321 -14.24 4.88 -4.98
CA THR A 321 -13.66 4.84 -6.33
C THR A 321 -12.71 6.02 -6.54
N ALA A 322 -11.93 6.00 -7.63
CA ALA A 322 -11.00 7.08 -7.94
C ALA A 322 -11.72 8.45 -7.88
N PRO A 323 -11.15 9.50 -7.26
CA PRO A 323 -11.77 10.83 -7.23
C PRO A 323 -11.46 11.62 -8.51
N LEU A 324 -12.32 12.60 -8.81
CA LEU A 324 -12.12 13.57 -9.89
C LEU A 324 -10.87 14.43 -9.65
N LEU A 325 -10.09 14.70 -10.71
CA LEU A 325 -8.92 15.58 -10.64
C LEU A 325 -9.30 17.06 -10.52
N ASP A 326 -10.42 17.45 -11.12
CA ASP A 326 -10.86 18.84 -11.23
C ASP A 326 -11.84 19.26 -10.11
N ALA A 327 -12.14 18.36 -9.17
CA ALA A 327 -12.94 18.70 -8.00
C ALA A 327 -12.26 19.83 -7.23
N LYS A 328 -12.96 20.97 -7.05
CA LYS A 328 -12.48 22.14 -6.31
C LYS A 328 -11.99 21.68 -4.93
N ARG A 329 -10.68 21.61 -4.76
CA ARG A 329 -10.06 21.23 -3.49
C ARG A 329 -10.31 22.34 -2.49
N ALA A 330 -10.91 22.01 -1.36
CA ALA A 330 -10.71 22.84 -0.18
C ALA A 330 -9.21 22.76 0.18
N HIS A 331 -8.53 23.90 0.23
CA HIS A 331 -7.16 23.95 0.73
C HIS A 331 -7.12 23.40 2.17
N GLY A 332 -6.23 22.46 2.45
CA GLY A 332 -6.04 21.90 3.80
C GLY A 332 -6.77 20.58 4.08
N ASP A 333 -7.38 19.96 3.08
CA ASP A 333 -8.23 18.80 3.30
C ASP A 333 -7.44 17.54 3.72
N LEU A 334 -7.63 17.11 4.97
CA LEU A 334 -7.18 15.82 5.48
C LEU A 334 -7.79 14.65 4.68
N SER A 335 -8.84 14.88 3.87
CA SER A 335 -9.52 13.86 3.05
C SER A 335 -8.59 13.09 2.12
N ALA A 336 -7.53 13.72 1.60
CA ALA A 336 -6.55 13.05 0.73
C ALA A 336 -5.77 11.97 1.49
N TYR A 337 -5.59 12.16 2.79
CA TYR A 337 -4.90 11.23 3.68
C TYR A 337 -5.80 10.11 4.18
N VAL A 338 -7.10 10.38 4.35
CA VAL A 338 -8.09 9.37 4.73
C VAL A 338 -8.17 8.23 3.69
N GLN A 339 -7.78 8.46 2.44
CA GLN A 339 -7.72 7.41 1.41
C GLN A 339 -6.83 6.23 1.79
N ASP A 340 -5.77 6.48 2.56
CA ASP A 340 -4.79 5.45 2.95
C ASP A 340 -5.19 4.72 4.25
N VAL A 341 -6.34 5.05 4.87
CA VAL A 341 -6.73 4.52 6.19
C VAL A 341 -6.82 2.99 6.21
N LEU A 342 -7.19 2.37 5.08
CA LEU A 342 -7.31 0.92 4.95
C LEU A 342 -5.99 0.25 4.56
N THR A 343 -5.02 0.98 4.01
CA THR A 343 -3.78 0.41 3.48
C THR A 343 -2.60 0.56 4.43
N VAL A 344 -2.56 1.64 5.22
CA VAL A 344 -1.49 1.97 6.17
C VAL A 344 -1.24 0.89 7.23
N PRO A 345 -2.25 0.27 7.86
CA PRO A 345 -1.99 -0.69 8.94
C PRO A 345 -1.07 -1.84 8.52
N ALA A 346 -1.30 -2.42 7.33
CA ALA A 346 -0.47 -3.49 6.79
C ALA A 346 0.97 -3.01 6.48
N SER A 347 1.16 -1.75 6.07
CA SER A 347 2.50 -1.18 5.86
C SER A 347 3.24 -0.96 7.17
N LEU A 348 2.57 -0.44 8.21
CA LEU A 348 3.15 -0.30 9.55
C LEU A 348 3.59 -1.66 10.11
N ALA A 349 2.79 -2.69 9.88
CA ALA A 349 3.09 -4.05 10.30
C ALA A 349 4.09 -4.78 9.38
N GLY A 350 4.38 -4.27 8.18
CA GLY A 350 5.30 -4.88 7.22
C GLY A 350 4.73 -6.10 6.49
N LEU A 351 3.40 -6.25 6.46
CA LEU A 351 2.69 -7.46 5.99
C LEU A 351 2.46 -7.50 4.48
N PRO A 352 2.47 -8.67 3.84
CA PRO A 352 2.12 -8.79 2.43
C PRO A 352 0.64 -8.50 2.22
N ALA A 353 0.33 -7.72 1.18
CA ALA A 353 -1.03 -7.34 0.84
C ALA A 353 -1.20 -7.18 -0.68
N ILE A 354 -2.20 -7.83 -1.25
CA ILE A 354 -2.54 -7.75 -2.68
C ILE A 354 -3.91 -7.10 -2.86
N ASN A 355 -3.99 -6.12 -3.76
CA ASN A 355 -5.25 -5.64 -4.33
C ASN A 355 -5.63 -6.51 -5.52
N VAL A 356 -6.88 -6.97 -5.56
CA VAL A 356 -7.49 -7.62 -6.73
C VAL A 356 -8.78 -6.86 -7.09
N PRO A 357 -9.04 -6.54 -8.37
CA PRO A 357 -10.30 -5.94 -8.79
C PRO A 357 -11.49 -6.84 -8.47
N ILE A 358 -12.59 -6.27 -7.96
CA ILE A 358 -13.80 -7.00 -7.55
C ILE A 358 -15.09 -6.54 -8.24
N GLY A 359 -14.97 -5.64 -9.22
CA GLY A 359 -16.10 -5.12 -9.99
C GLY A 359 -16.00 -3.62 -10.21
N LEU A 360 -17.14 -3.02 -10.51
CA LEU A 360 -17.31 -1.58 -10.69
C LEU A 360 -18.26 -1.05 -9.61
N GLY A 361 -18.06 0.21 -9.21
CA GLY A 361 -19.03 0.96 -8.41
C GLY A 361 -20.25 1.35 -9.23
N GLU A 362 -21.24 1.94 -8.55
CA GLU A 362 -22.44 2.48 -9.20
C GLU A 362 -22.10 3.59 -10.22
N ASP A 363 -20.98 4.29 -10.00
CA ASP A 363 -20.42 5.29 -10.91
C ASP A 363 -19.68 4.68 -12.11
N GLY A 364 -19.59 3.35 -12.20
CA GLY A 364 -18.92 2.62 -13.27
C GLY A 364 -17.40 2.56 -13.17
N TRP A 365 -16.81 2.99 -12.04
CA TRP A 365 -15.35 2.98 -11.83
C TRP A 365 -14.86 1.77 -11.04
N PRO A 366 -13.59 1.36 -11.20
CA PRO A 366 -13.08 0.14 -10.58
C PRO A 366 -13.09 0.17 -9.05
N ILE A 367 -13.39 -0.99 -8.47
CA ILE A 367 -13.30 -1.27 -7.03
C ILE A 367 -12.39 -2.48 -6.83
N GLY A 368 -11.52 -2.39 -5.82
CA GLY A 368 -10.61 -3.46 -5.42
C GLY A 368 -10.84 -3.96 -3.99
N ALA A 369 -10.48 -5.22 -3.74
CA ALA A 369 -10.36 -5.78 -2.40
C ALA A 369 -8.92 -6.21 -2.12
N SER A 370 -8.50 -5.95 -0.88
CA SER A 370 -7.20 -6.30 -0.35
C SER A 370 -7.28 -7.62 0.37
N VAL A 371 -6.36 -8.53 0.04
CA VAL A 371 -6.05 -9.71 0.86
C VAL A 371 -4.74 -9.44 1.58
N VAL A 372 -4.72 -9.59 2.91
CA VAL A 372 -3.54 -9.38 3.75
C VAL A 372 -3.20 -10.70 4.46
N GLY A 373 -1.94 -11.09 4.43
CA GLY A 373 -1.43 -12.26 5.14
C GLY A 373 -0.45 -11.88 6.25
N GLN A 374 -0.05 -12.86 7.06
CA GLN A 374 1.09 -12.70 7.98
C GLN A 374 2.39 -12.48 7.20
N TRP A 375 3.39 -11.84 7.83
CA TRP A 375 4.72 -11.65 7.25
C TRP A 375 5.29 -12.96 6.71
N GLY A 376 5.75 -12.92 5.46
CA GLY A 376 6.32 -14.05 4.72
C GLY A 376 5.29 -14.95 4.03
N CYS A 377 3.99 -14.75 4.25
CA CYS A 377 2.93 -15.49 3.55
C CYS A 377 2.50 -14.85 2.23
N ASP A 378 3.45 -14.26 1.48
CA ASP A 378 3.22 -13.67 0.16
C ASP A 378 2.57 -14.66 -0.82
N GLU A 379 2.98 -15.93 -0.78
CA GLU A 379 2.42 -17.01 -1.61
C GLU A 379 0.95 -17.29 -1.27
N VAL A 380 0.58 -17.28 0.02
CA VAL A 380 -0.81 -17.46 0.46
C VAL A 380 -1.67 -16.31 -0.08
N VAL A 381 -1.17 -15.08 0.07
CA VAL A 381 -1.86 -13.87 -0.40
C VAL A 381 -2.06 -13.91 -1.93
N LEU A 382 -1.04 -14.30 -2.69
CA LEU A 382 -1.14 -14.50 -4.14
C LEU A 382 -2.16 -15.59 -4.51
N LYS A 383 -2.14 -16.73 -3.81
CA LYS A 383 -3.04 -17.85 -4.07
C LYS A 383 -4.50 -17.46 -3.82
N VAL A 384 -4.80 -16.77 -2.71
CA VAL A 384 -6.15 -16.26 -2.44
C VAL A 384 -6.53 -15.17 -3.44
N GLY A 385 -5.60 -14.28 -3.79
CA GLY A 385 -5.82 -13.28 -4.84
C GLY A 385 -6.23 -13.91 -6.18
N LYS A 386 -5.61 -15.05 -6.54
CA LYS A 386 -5.95 -15.79 -7.77
C LYS A 386 -7.37 -16.36 -7.73
N VAL A 387 -7.82 -16.85 -6.57
CA VAL A 387 -9.21 -17.30 -6.39
C VAL A 387 -10.19 -16.14 -6.60
N ILE A 388 -9.91 -14.97 -6.03
CA ILE A 388 -10.75 -13.77 -6.16
C ILE A 388 -10.81 -13.32 -7.63
N GLU A 389 -9.67 -13.27 -8.33
CA GLU A 389 -9.62 -12.96 -9.76
C GLU A 389 -10.49 -13.92 -10.58
N GLY A 390 -10.41 -15.23 -10.31
CA GLY A 390 -11.20 -16.24 -11.00
C GLY A 390 -12.71 -16.08 -10.83
N ILE A 391 -13.18 -15.66 -9.64
CA ILE A 391 -14.60 -15.37 -9.38
C ILE A 391 -15.14 -14.26 -10.30
N GLN A 392 -14.31 -13.24 -10.58
CA GLN A 392 -14.71 -12.07 -11.36
C GLN A 392 -14.78 -12.39 -12.86
N LEU A 393 -13.85 -13.20 -13.37
CA LEU A 393 -13.87 -13.62 -14.78
C LEU A 393 -15.13 -14.42 -15.12
N THR A 394 -15.57 -15.33 -14.23
CA THR A 394 -16.82 -16.10 -14.43
C THR A 394 -18.07 -15.22 -14.37
N SER A 395 -18.01 -14.09 -13.65
CA SER A 395 -19.13 -13.14 -13.56
C SER A 395 -19.25 -12.26 -14.82
N ARG A 396 -18.16 -12.02 -15.56
CA ARG A 396 -18.16 -11.28 -16.83
C ARG A 396 -18.63 -12.10 -18.03
N SER A 397 -18.57 -13.44 -17.98
CA SER A 397 -19.07 -14.32 -19.04
C SER A 397 -20.59 -14.56 -19.01
N LEU A 398 -21.31 -13.89 -18.08
CA LEU A 398 -22.77 -13.94 -17.94
C LEU A 398 -23.46 -12.61 -18.32
N LEU A 399 -22.70 -11.65 -18.85
CA LEU A 399 -23.13 -10.41 -19.50
C LEU A 399 -22.64 -10.45 -20.95
#